data_AF-A0A165H196-F1
#
_entry.id   AF-A0A165H196-F1
#
_cell.length_a   1.000
_cell.length_b   1.000
_cell.length_c   1.000
_cell.angle_alpha   90.00
_cell.angle_beta   90.00
_cell.angle_gamma   90.00
#
_symmetry.space_group_name_H-M   'P 1'
#
loop_
_entity.id
_entity.type
_entity.pdbx_description
1 polymer ?
#
loop_
_entity_poly.entity_id
_entity_poly.type
_entity_poly.pdbx_seq_one_letter_code
_entity_poly.pdbx_strand_id
1 'polypeptide(L)'
;MAPQGPAYDVDWVWSNNSNVHVANHRDWFTTFTEFKTQTHSLMGPGMEVQGIGDVELEVKTQDSPRGGSESSHRKLVLHDVLFAPKFICNILGGPIVHDYDVDMGHGSRSGGLKDRRTGASAGLFDHNKLLKLWLVGQPKGQSSLDPDELYWINVRWPDNERSRWLTHKKSLGEQPGVDAPPCTAAEKEWLKREFGGEFTFLHMYGLSISKEEDREEGRRIARAFMWSDAIKG
;
A
#
# COMPACT_ATOMS: atom_id res chain seq x y z
N MET A 1 -9.89 -12.24 11.20
CA MET A 1 -10.28 -11.25 12.23
C MET A 1 -9.00 -10.63 12.74
N ALA A 2 -8.90 -9.30 12.86
CA ALA A 2 -7.68 -8.66 13.32
C ALA A 2 -7.14 -9.29 14.63
N PRO A 3 -5.81 -9.38 14.81
CA PRO A 3 -5.23 -9.92 16.04
C PRO A 3 -5.66 -9.12 17.26
N GLN A 4 -5.42 -9.67 18.45
CA GLN A 4 -5.74 -9.03 19.73
C GLN A 4 -4.47 -8.82 20.56
N GLY A 5 -4.54 -7.90 21.51
CA GLY A 5 -3.43 -7.63 22.45
C GLY A 5 -2.17 -7.14 21.73
N PRO A 6 -0.96 -7.55 22.18
CA PRO A 6 0.30 -7.01 21.66
C PRO A 6 0.48 -7.13 20.14
N ALA A 7 -0.10 -8.17 19.51
CA ALA A 7 -0.04 -8.36 18.06
C ALA A 7 -0.88 -7.31 17.29
N TYR A 8 -1.95 -6.79 17.90
CA TYR A 8 -2.73 -5.67 17.36
C TYR A 8 -1.98 -4.34 17.48
N ASP A 9 -1.19 -4.18 18.54
CA ASP A 9 -0.45 -2.95 18.84
C ASP A 9 0.83 -2.80 18.00
N VAL A 10 1.19 -3.82 17.21
CA VAL A 10 2.27 -3.74 16.23
C VAL A 10 1.98 -2.64 15.19
N ASP A 11 2.97 -1.79 14.98
CA ASP A 11 2.82 -0.58 14.17
C ASP A 11 2.63 -0.91 12.69
N TRP A 12 1.71 -0.19 12.03
CA TRP A 12 1.62 -0.11 10.57
C TRP A 12 2.37 1.13 10.09
N VAL A 13 3.62 0.95 9.70
CA VAL A 13 4.52 2.06 9.33
C VAL A 13 4.40 2.37 7.84
N TRP A 14 4.13 3.62 7.51
CA TRP A 14 4.28 4.13 6.15
C TRP A 14 5.75 4.15 5.74
N SER A 15 6.07 3.49 4.62
CA SER A 15 7.41 3.46 4.06
C SER A 15 7.36 3.77 2.56
N ASN A 16 7.74 5.00 2.21
CA ASN A 16 7.80 5.48 0.82
C ASN A 16 8.83 4.73 -0.06
N ASN A 17 9.79 4.04 0.56
CA ASN A 17 10.79 3.22 -0.13
C ASN A 17 10.34 1.75 -0.28
N SER A 18 9.14 1.40 0.17
CA SER A 18 8.59 0.05 0.04
C SER A 18 7.65 -0.04 -1.16
N ASN A 19 7.71 -1.14 -1.92
CA ASN A 19 6.84 -1.36 -3.09
C ASN A 19 5.73 -2.38 -2.86
N VAL A 20 5.50 -2.77 -1.61
CA VAL A 20 4.52 -3.77 -1.20
C VAL A 20 4.11 -3.54 0.25
N HIS A 21 2.93 -4.03 0.64
CA HIS A 21 2.50 -4.11 2.04
C HIS A 21 3.05 -5.36 2.73
N VAL A 22 3.29 -5.27 4.04
CA VAL A 22 3.71 -6.43 4.85
C VAL A 22 2.91 -6.46 6.15
N ALA A 23 2.45 -7.64 6.55
CA ALA A 23 1.95 -7.90 7.88
C ALA A 23 2.76 -9.02 8.55
N ASN A 24 3.02 -8.89 9.84
CA ASN A 24 3.81 -9.87 10.61
C ASN A 24 2.96 -10.84 11.43
N HIS A 25 1.63 -10.71 11.41
CA HIS A 25 0.73 -11.60 12.12
C HIS A 25 -0.33 -12.19 11.19
N ARG A 26 -0.54 -13.51 11.26
CA ARG A 26 -1.43 -14.25 10.36
C ARG A 26 -2.90 -13.83 10.48
N ASP A 27 -3.32 -13.39 11.66
CA ASP A 27 -4.72 -13.03 11.92
C ASP A 27 -5.15 -11.72 11.23
N TRP A 28 -4.21 -10.87 10.81
CA TRP A 28 -4.53 -9.66 10.03
C TRP A 28 -5.27 -9.98 8.73
N PHE A 29 -5.02 -11.16 8.18
CA PHE A 29 -5.46 -11.56 6.86
C PHE A 29 -6.93 -11.99 6.84
N THR A 30 -7.74 -11.34 6.01
CA THR A 30 -9.13 -11.74 5.71
C THR A 30 -9.19 -12.78 4.61
N THR A 31 -8.26 -12.72 3.65
CA THR A 31 -7.96 -13.77 2.68
C THR A 31 -6.51 -14.22 2.87
N PHE A 32 -6.19 -15.47 2.56
CA PHE A 32 -4.82 -15.94 2.70
C PHE A 32 -4.51 -17.12 1.80
N THR A 33 -3.49 -16.97 0.99
CA THR A 33 -2.94 -17.99 0.11
C THR A 33 -1.52 -18.30 0.56
N GLU A 34 -1.24 -19.56 0.85
CA GLU A 34 0.12 -20.01 1.11
C GLU A 34 0.95 -19.86 -0.17
N PHE A 35 1.96 -19.00 -0.10
CA PHE A 35 2.79 -18.68 -1.25
C PHE A 35 4.18 -18.28 -0.76
N LYS A 36 5.13 -19.20 -0.88
CA LYS A 36 6.51 -18.97 -0.45
C LYS A 36 7.22 -18.06 -1.45
N THR A 37 7.64 -16.91 -0.95
CA THR A 37 8.36 -15.88 -1.69
C THR A 37 9.39 -15.20 -0.80
N GLN A 38 10.23 -14.34 -1.38
CA GLN A 38 11.25 -13.60 -0.67
C GLN A 38 11.19 -12.13 -1.05
N THR A 39 11.48 -11.28 -0.08
CA THR A 39 11.67 -9.85 -0.28
C THR A 39 13.14 -9.50 -0.30
N HIS A 40 13.49 -8.29 -0.66
CA HIS A 40 14.79 -7.67 -0.44
C HIS A 40 14.62 -6.44 0.46
N SER A 41 15.69 -6.05 1.17
CA SER A 41 15.79 -4.76 1.85
C SER A 41 16.87 -3.92 1.16
N LEU A 42 16.71 -2.60 1.16
CA LEU A 42 17.72 -1.68 0.63
C LEU A 42 19.04 -1.71 1.41
N MET A 43 19.02 -2.11 2.68
CA MET A 43 20.19 -2.04 3.58
C MET A 43 20.39 -3.35 4.37
N GLY A 44 19.92 -4.48 3.85
CA GLY A 44 20.03 -5.76 4.56
C GLY A 44 19.52 -6.96 3.77
N PRO A 45 19.56 -8.17 4.37
CA PRO A 45 19.01 -9.35 3.73
C PRO A 45 17.50 -9.23 3.54
N GLY A 46 17.02 -9.98 2.56
CA GLY A 46 15.60 -10.22 2.37
C GLY A 46 14.91 -10.93 3.51
N MET A 47 13.58 -10.89 3.53
CA MET A 47 12.78 -11.66 4.47
C MET A 47 12.00 -12.76 3.75
N GLU A 48 11.87 -13.91 4.42
CA GLU A 48 11.00 -14.98 3.98
C GLU A 48 9.54 -14.59 4.18
N VAL A 49 8.75 -14.79 3.13
CA VAL A 49 7.30 -14.59 3.12
C VAL A 49 6.64 -15.93 2.98
N GLN A 50 5.64 -16.18 3.84
CA GLN A 50 4.98 -17.49 3.95
C GLN A 50 3.62 -17.53 3.24
N GLY A 51 3.03 -16.37 2.97
CA GLY A 51 1.76 -16.27 2.26
C GLY A 51 1.42 -14.84 1.88
N ILE A 52 0.34 -14.71 1.13
CA ILE A 52 -0.15 -13.44 0.60
C ILE A 52 -1.66 -13.39 0.78
N GLY A 53 -2.21 -12.22 1.06
CA GLY A 53 -3.65 -12.03 1.09
C GLY A 53 -4.04 -10.59 1.43
N ASP A 54 -5.32 -10.40 1.69
CA ASP A 54 -5.90 -9.09 1.93
C ASP A 54 -6.00 -8.81 3.43
N VAL A 55 -5.85 -7.55 3.81
CA VAL A 55 -5.96 -7.06 5.18
C VAL A 55 -6.96 -5.93 5.26
N GLU A 56 -7.86 -6.00 6.24
CA GLU A 56 -8.80 -4.93 6.55
C GLU A 56 -8.39 -4.24 7.85
N LEU A 57 -8.13 -2.94 7.78
CA LEU A 57 -7.72 -2.11 8.92
C LEU A 57 -8.84 -1.14 9.29
N GLU A 58 -9.21 -1.11 10.57
CA GLU A 58 -10.05 -0.05 11.11
C GLU A 58 -9.18 1.11 11.57
N VAL A 59 -9.25 2.23 10.86
CA VAL A 59 -8.37 3.39 11.05
C VAL A 59 -9.14 4.59 11.56
N LYS A 60 -8.50 5.40 12.41
CA LYS A 60 -9.06 6.68 12.83
C LYS A 60 -8.95 7.69 11.70
N THR A 61 -10.00 8.47 11.50
CA THR A 61 -10.03 9.59 10.55
C THR A 61 -10.11 10.95 11.26
N GLN A 62 -10.25 10.95 12.59
CA GLN A 62 -10.27 12.15 13.41
C GLN A 62 -9.56 11.92 14.75
N ASP A 63 -8.77 12.91 15.19
CA ASP A 63 -7.96 12.86 16.41
C ASP A 63 -8.81 13.03 17.69
N SER A 64 -9.92 13.77 17.59
CA SER A 64 -10.91 13.90 18.66
C SER A 64 -12.28 14.24 18.09
N PRO A 65 -13.37 13.64 18.60
CA PRO A 65 -14.71 14.02 18.23
C PRO A 65 -15.03 15.41 18.77
N ARG A 66 -15.48 16.34 17.90
CA ARG A 66 -16.08 17.59 18.37
C ARG A 66 -17.40 17.24 19.06
N GLY A 67 -17.48 17.40 20.38
CA GLY A 67 -18.74 17.29 21.13
C GLY A 67 -19.16 15.88 21.56
N GLY A 68 -18.24 14.94 21.80
CA GLY A 68 -18.55 13.66 22.44
C GLY A 68 -19.13 12.57 21.52
N SER A 69 -19.12 12.79 20.20
CA SER A 69 -19.34 11.72 19.20
C SER A 69 -18.28 10.63 19.34
N GLU A 70 -18.50 9.40 18.84
CA GLU A 70 -17.39 8.46 18.66
C GLU A 70 -16.37 9.02 17.65
N SER A 71 -15.09 8.69 17.82
CA SER A 71 -14.06 9.04 16.83
C SER A 71 -14.43 8.41 15.50
N SER A 72 -14.59 9.21 14.45
CA SER A 72 -14.91 8.69 13.13
C SER A 72 -13.81 7.71 12.69
N HIS A 73 -14.23 6.52 12.27
CA HIS A 73 -13.33 5.51 11.74
C HIS A 73 -13.73 5.13 10.32
N ARG A 74 -12.78 4.60 9.56
CA ARG A 74 -13.01 4.04 8.24
C ARG A 74 -12.31 2.70 8.14
N LYS A 75 -12.81 1.84 7.26
CA LYS A 75 -12.13 0.61 6.89
C LYS A 75 -11.20 0.88 5.70
N LEU A 76 -9.91 0.56 5.86
CA LEU A 76 -8.92 0.57 4.80
C LEU A 76 -8.64 -0.88 4.40
N VAL A 77 -8.79 -1.21 3.11
CA VAL A 77 -8.50 -2.54 2.58
C VAL A 77 -7.16 -2.49 1.86
N LEU A 78 -6.25 -3.37 2.25
CA LEU A 78 -4.95 -3.54 1.62
C LEU A 78 -4.97 -4.87 0.87
N HIS A 79 -4.64 -4.83 -0.42
CA HIS A 79 -4.60 -6.01 -1.27
C HIS A 79 -3.18 -6.55 -1.44
N ASP A 80 -3.08 -7.86 -1.67
CA ASP A 80 -1.81 -8.55 -1.96
C ASP A 80 -0.71 -8.26 -0.89
N VAL A 81 -1.10 -8.23 0.39
CA VAL A 81 -0.19 -8.02 1.53
C VAL A 81 0.67 -9.26 1.76
N LEU A 82 1.97 -9.08 1.98
CA LEU A 82 2.88 -10.19 2.26
C LEU A 82 2.85 -10.55 3.75
N PHE A 83 2.70 -11.84 4.07
CA PHE A 83 2.84 -12.35 5.42
C PHE A 83 4.30 -12.71 5.73
N ALA A 84 4.96 -11.89 6.54
CA ALA A 84 6.34 -12.06 6.97
C ALA A 84 6.44 -12.06 8.51
N PRO A 85 6.30 -13.21 9.18
CA PRO A 85 6.12 -13.26 10.64
C PRO A 85 7.32 -12.77 11.46
N LYS A 86 8.51 -12.71 10.84
CA LYS A 86 9.74 -12.23 11.49
C LYS A 86 9.97 -10.73 11.30
N PHE A 87 9.06 -10.02 10.62
CA PHE A 87 9.19 -8.58 10.44
C PHE A 87 8.85 -7.85 11.75
N ILE A 88 9.65 -6.84 12.10
CA ILE A 88 9.53 -6.15 13.41
C ILE A 88 8.27 -5.28 13.53
N CYS A 89 7.69 -4.86 12.41
CA CYS A 89 6.43 -4.13 12.33
C CYS A 89 5.67 -4.50 11.05
N ASN A 90 4.46 -3.98 10.89
CA ASN A 90 3.74 -4.03 9.61
C ASN A 90 4.18 -2.85 8.74
N ILE A 91 4.09 -3.00 7.41
CA ILE A 91 4.43 -1.97 6.43
C ILE A 91 3.21 -1.60 5.60
N LEU A 92 2.92 -0.30 5.60
CA LEU A 92 2.12 0.36 4.58
C LEU A 92 3.08 0.84 3.48
N GLY A 93 3.13 0.12 2.36
CA GLY A 93 4.03 0.41 1.25
C GLY A 93 3.36 1.13 0.08
N GLY A 94 4.15 1.35 -0.98
CA GLY A 94 3.82 2.12 -2.17
C GLY A 94 2.43 1.92 -2.78
N PRO A 95 1.84 0.70 -2.85
CA PRO A 95 0.52 0.52 -3.47
C PRO A 95 -0.58 1.43 -2.88
N ILE A 96 -0.46 1.90 -1.64
CA ILE A 96 -1.42 2.83 -1.04
C ILE A 96 -1.54 4.15 -1.82
N VAL A 97 -0.48 4.59 -2.50
CA VAL A 97 -0.45 5.90 -3.19
C VAL A 97 -1.27 5.91 -4.47
N HIS A 98 -1.74 4.75 -4.93
CA HIS A 98 -2.63 4.64 -6.08
C HIS A 98 -3.99 5.25 -5.76
N ASP A 99 -4.54 4.95 -4.58
CA ASP A 99 -5.88 5.35 -4.16
C ASP A 99 -5.88 6.55 -3.19
N TYR A 100 -4.76 6.79 -2.51
CA TYR A 100 -4.67 7.78 -1.44
C TYR A 100 -3.50 8.75 -1.61
N ASP A 101 -3.74 10.02 -1.32
CA ASP A 101 -2.68 10.99 -1.08
C ASP A 101 -2.14 10.82 0.34
N VAL A 102 -0.82 10.67 0.44
CA VAL A 102 -0.11 10.53 1.71
C VAL A 102 0.39 11.91 2.15
N ASP A 103 -0.26 12.46 3.17
CA ASP A 103 0.14 13.70 3.84
C ASP A 103 1.07 13.34 4.99
N MET A 104 2.36 13.65 4.87
CA MET A 104 3.34 13.37 5.92
C MET A 104 3.23 14.31 7.13
N GLY A 105 2.23 15.20 7.17
CA GLY A 105 2.14 16.21 8.21
C GLY A 105 3.27 17.24 8.13
N HIS A 106 3.16 18.30 8.92
CA HIS A 106 4.22 19.29 9.06
C HIS A 106 4.12 19.95 10.44
N GLY A 107 5.24 20.03 11.17
CA GLY A 107 5.25 20.57 12.53
C GLY A 107 4.34 19.77 13.47
N SER A 108 3.41 20.44 14.15
CA SER A 108 2.50 19.83 15.13
C SER A 108 1.23 19.20 14.53
N ARG A 109 1.06 19.22 13.21
CA ARG A 109 -0.15 18.68 12.55
C ARG A 109 0.07 17.22 12.18
N SER A 110 -0.81 16.35 12.68
CA SER A 110 -0.88 14.96 12.26
C SER A 110 -1.11 14.86 10.75
N GLY A 111 -0.23 14.12 10.07
CA GLY A 111 -0.43 13.69 8.69
C GLY A 111 -1.54 12.63 8.58
N GLY A 112 -1.72 12.09 7.38
CA GLY A 112 -2.67 11.01 7.16
C GLY A 112 -2.85 10.65 5.69
N LEU A 113 -3.89 9.87 5.44
CA LEU A 113 -4.33 9.46 4.12
C LEU A 113 -5.57 10.27 3.73
N LYS A 114 -5.60 10.72 2.47
CA LYS A 114 -6.79 11.30 1.85
C LYS A 114 -7.15 10.49 0.62
N ASP A 115 -8.42 10.12 0.51
CA ASP A 115 -8.95 9.44 -0.67
C ASP A 115 -8.78 10.37 -1.89
N ARG A 116 -8.05 9.92 -2.91
CA ARG A 116 -7.72 10.75 -4.09
C ARG A 116 -8.95 11.17 -4.91
N ARG A 117 -9.99 10.33 -4.90
CA ARG A 117 -11.20 10.55 -5.67
C ARG A 117 -12.11 11.58 -5.02
N THR A 118 -12.22 11.54 -3.70
CA THR A 118 -13.19 12.33 -2.93
C THR A 118 -12.56 13.45 -2.09
N GLY A 119 -11.25 13.40 -1.87
CA GLY A 119 -10.53 14.28 -0.95
C GLY A 119 -10.82 14.02 0.53
N ALA A 120 -11.66 13.04 0.86
CA ALA A 120 -12.05 12.74 2.23
C ALA A 120 -10.88 12.14 3.03
N SER A 121 -10.83 12.43 4.34
CA SER A 121 -9.88 11.74 5.22
C SER A 121 -10.17 10.24 5.22
N ALA A 122 -9.12 9.45 4.96
CA ALA A 122 -9.16 8.01 4.87
C ALA A 122 -8.35 7.32 5.97
N GLY A 123 -7.55 8.07 6.73
CA GLY A 123 -6.78 7.60 7.88
C GLY A 123 -5.90 8.72 8.43
N LEU A 124 -5.52 8.62 9.69
CA LEU A 124 -4.57 9.53 10.34
C LEU A 124 -3.27 8.82 10.65
N PHE A 125 -2.17 9.57 10.57
CA PHE A 125 -0.91 9.14 11.11
C PHE A 125 -0.73 9.66 12.53
N ASP A 126 -0.27 8.76 13.40
CA ASP A 126 0.31 9.13 14.67
C ASP A 126 1.80 9.36 14.47
N HIS A 127 2.21 10.62 14.59
CA HIS A 127 3.60 11.02 14.48
C HIS A 127 4.32 10.72 15.78
N ASN A 128 5.04 9.61 15.78
CA ASN A 128 5.97 9.29 16.85
C ASN A 128 7.37 9.12 16.24
N LYS A 129 7.96 7.94 16.37
CA LYS A 129 9.28 7.62 15.80
C LYS A 129 9.28 7.53 14.28
N LEU A 130 8.23 6.94 13.72
CA LEU A 130 7.95 6.83 12.29
C LEU A 130 6.49 7.22 12.02
N LEU A 131 6.14 7.39 10.75
CA LEU A 131 4.77 7.64 10.31
C LEU A 131 3.92 6.36 10.49
N LYS A 132 3.24 6.25 11.63
CA LYS A 132 2.39 5.09 11.97
C LYS A 132 0.93 5.37 11.62
N LEU A 133 0.29 4.48 10.87
CA LEU A 133 -1.17 4.50 10.65
C LEU A 133 -1.90 4.22 11.96
N TRP A 134 -2.77 5.15 12.36
CA TRP A 134 -3.43 5.07 13.65
C TRP A 134 -4.71 4.24 13.58
N LEU A 135 -4.64 3.04 14.15
CA LEU A 135 -5.78 2.14 14.22
C LEU A 135 -6.76 2.51 15.34
N VAL A 136 -8.01 2.11 15.19
CA VAL A 136 -9.02 2.21 16.26
C VAL A 136 -8.55 1.41 17.49
N GLY A 137 -8.83 1.90 18.69
CA GLY A 137 -8.40 1.23 19.92
C GLY A 137 -6.92 1.43 20.31
N GLN A 138 -6.04 1.80 19.37
CA GLN A 138 -4.65 2.10 19.71
C GLN A 138 -4.51 3.44 20.45
N PRO A 139 -3.68 3.51 21.51
CA PRO A 139 -3.37 4.76 22.19
C PRO A 139 -2.49 5.68 21.33
N LYS A 140 -2.69 6.99 21.48
CA LYS A 140 -1.89 8.02 20.79
C LYS A 140 -0.49 8.11 21.40
N GLY A 141 0.51 8.33 20.57
CA GLY A 141 1.91 8.51 20.96
C GLY A 141 2.61 7.22 21.39
N GLN A 142 2.03 6.05 21.12
CA GLN A 142 2.64 4.76 21.43
C GLN A 142 3.09 4.02 20.17
N SER A 143 4.29 3.44 20.25
CA SER A 143 4.91 2.65 19.20
C SER A 143 5.36 1.32 19.79
N SER A 144 5.25 0.26 18.98
CA SER A 144 5.81 -1.06 19.26
C SER A 144 7.31 -1.15 18.97
N LEU A 145 7.90 -0.12 18.36
CA LEU A 145 9.33 -0.02 18.07
C LEU A 145 10.10 0.46 19.31
N ASP A 146 11.34 0.00 19.46
CA ASP A 146 12.21 0.43 20.56
C ASP A 146 12.47 1.95 20.45
N PRO A 147 12.25 2.76 21.49
CA PRO A 147 12.47 4.20 21.45
C PRO A 147 13.94 4.62 21.30
N ASP A 148 14.90 3.75 21.55
CA ASP A 148 16.34 4.06 21.54
C ASP A 148 17.06 3.65 20.23
N GLU A 149 16.45 2.83 19.36
CA GLU A 149 17.08 2.36 18.11
C GLU A 149 16.84 3.27 16.89
N LEU A 150 17.80 3.42 15.96
CA LEU A 150 17.53 4.13 14.70
C LEU A 150 17.01 3.16 13.64
N TYR A 151 15.85 3.49 13.06
CA TYR A 151 15.18 2.63 12.08
C TYR A 151 15.20 3.21 10.67
N TRP A 152 15.50 2.35 9.69
CA TRP A 152 15.25 2.59 8.27
C TRP A 152 14.44 1.43 7.69
N ILE A 153 13.13 1.46 7.91
CA ILE A 153 12.23 0.35 7.56
C ILE A 153 11.81 0.45 6.10
N ASN A 154 12.11 -0.59 5.33
CA ASN A 154 11.68 -0.71 3.94
C ASN A 154 11.62 -2.18 3.50
N VAL A 155 10.85 -2.44 2.44
CA VAL A 155 10.75 -3.76 1.82
C VAL A 155 10.54 -3.62 0.30
N ARG A 156 11.33 -4.37 -0.47
CA ARG A 156 11.16 -4.48 -1.92
C ARG A 156 10.81 -5.92 -2.26
N TRP A 157 9.64 -6.14 -2.84
CA TRP A 157 9.29 -7.41 -3.45
C TRP A 157 9.83 -7.44 -4.89
N PRO A 158 10.72 -8.38 -5.24
CA PRO A 158 11.31 -8.44 -6.56
C PRO A 158 10.29 -8.69 -7.68
N ASP A 159 10.56 -8.14 -8.88
CA ASP A 159 9.68 -8.30 -10.05
C ASP A 159 9.40 -9.75 -10.39
N ASN A 160 10.43 -10.60 -10.36
CA ASN A 160 10.29 -12.02 -10.68
C ASN A 160 9.35 -12.74 -9.70
N GLU A 161 9.38 -12.36 -8.42
CA GLU A 161 8.51 -12.93 -7.40
C GLU A 161 7.06 -12.43 -7.55
N ARG A 162 6.87 -11.15 -7.89
CA ARG A 162 5.56 -10.60 -8.26
C ARG A 162 4.97 -11.28 -9.49
N SER A 163 5.77 -11.48 -10.53
CA SER A 163 5.33 -12.19 -11.74
C SER A 163 4.89 -13.61 -11.41
N ARG A 164 5.63 -14.33 -10.55
CA ARG A 164 5.22 -15.66 -10.06
C ARG A 164 3.86 -15.61 -9.36
N TRP A 165 3.61 -14.60 -8.54
CA TRP A 165 2.32 -14.42 -7.87
C TRP A 165 1.19 -14.16 -8.87
N LEU A 166 1.39 -13.28 -9.85
CA LEU A 166 0.39 -13.02 -10.90
C LEU A 166 0.06 -14.27 -11.71
N THR A 167 1.06 -15.08 -12.08
CA THR A 167 0.83 -16.37 -12.75
C THR A 167 0.04 -17.32 -11.85
N HIS A 168 0.34 -17.34 -10.55
CA HIS A 168 -0.38 -18.16 -9.58
C HIS A 168 -1.86 -17.73 -9.46
N LYS A 169 -2.14 -16.43 -9.34
CA LYS A 169 -3.52 -15.90 -9.33
C LYS A 169 -4.30 -16.33 -10.58
N LYS A 170 -3.71 -16.19 -11.76
CA LYS A 170 -4.31 -16.68 -13.02
C LYS A 170 -4.64 -18.18 -12.96
N SER A 171 -3.75 -18.99 -12.38
CA SER A 171 -3.98 -20.44 -12.23
C SER A 171 -5.09 -20.80 -11.24
N LEU A 172 -5.35 -19.93 -10.26
CA LEU A 172 -6.46 -20.06 -9.31
C LEU A 172 -7.81 -19.63 -9.91
N GLY A 173 -7.84 -19.21 -11.17
CA GLY A 173 -9.04 -18.64 -11.80
C GLY A 173 -9.36 -17.23 -11.32
N GLU A 174 -8.47 -16.61 -10.53
CA GLU A 174 -8.54 -15.19 -10.23
C GLU A 174 -8.10 -14.43 -11.47
N GLN A 175 -9.08 -13.98 -12.27
CA GLN A 175 -8.78 -13.11 -13.39
C GLN A 175 -8.27 -11.76 -12.87
N PRO A 176 -7.10 -11.28 -13.32
CA PRO A 176 -6.81 -9.85 -13.24
C PRO A 176 -7.88 -9.13 -14.06
N GLY A 177 -8.51 -8.11 -13.50
CA GLY A 177 -9.65 -7.43 -14.12
C GLY A 177 -9.41 -7.06 -15.59
N VAL A 178 -10.20 -7.70 -16.46
CA VAL A 178 -10.59 -7.38 -17.85
C VAL A 178 -9.47 -7.01 -18.85
N ASP A 179 -9.34 -7.84 -19.89
CA ASP A 179 -8.50 -7.68 -21.08
C ASP A 179 -8.37 -6.21 -21.55
N ALA A 180 -7.15 -5.67 -21.51
CA ALA A 180 -6.87 -4.32 -21.96
C ALA A 180 -6.42 -4.33 -23.44
N PRO A 181 -7.19 -3.79 -24.39
CA PRO A 181 -6.75 -3.64 -25.78
C PRO A 181 -5.48 -2.77 -25.90
N PRO A 182 -4.76 -2.81 -27.05
CA PRO A 182 -3.52 -2.06 -27.26
C PRO A 182 -3.64 -0.56 -26.94
N CYS A 183 -2.52 0.06 -26.54
CA CYS A 183 -2.46 1.46 -26.15
C CYS A 183 -2.95 2.37 -27.29
N THR A 184 -4.03 3.13 -27.07
CA THR A 184 -4.61 4.03 -28.08
C THR A 184 -3.74 5.27 -28.28
N ALA A 185 -3.87 5.98 -29.41
CA ALA A 185 -3.09 7.20 -29.66
C ALA A 185 -3.35 8.29 -28.58
N ALA A 186 -4.60 8.39 -28.11
CA ALA A 186 -5.00 9.30 -27.04
C ALA A 186 -4.31 8.97 -25.70
N GLU A 187 -4.14 7.68 -25.39
CA GLU A 187 -3.42 7.24 -24.18
C GLU A 187 -1.95 7.62 -24.23
N LYS A 188 -1.30 7.48 -25.38
CA LYS A 188 0.11 7.88 -25.56
C LYS A 188 0.31 9.39 -25.42
N GLU A 189 -0.61 10.18 -25.95
CA GLU A 189 -0.55 11.64 -25.84
C GLU A 189 -0.79 12.11 -24.41
N TRP A 190 -1.76 11.53 -23.71
CA TRP A 190 -2.00 11.81 -22.29
C TRP A 190 -0.80 11.42 -21.42
N LEU A 191 -0.23 10.22 -21.61
CA LEU A 191 0.99 9.79 -20.92
C LEU A 191 2.18 10.71 -21.17
N LYS A 192 2.30 11.23 -22.40
CA LYS A 192 3.35 12.20 -22.75
C LYS A 192 3.14 13.53 -22.05
N ARG A 193 1.90 14.01 -21.96
CA ARG A 193 1.53 15.29 -21.34
C ARG A 193 1.70 15.27 -19.82
N GLU A 194 1.18 14.24 -19.16
CA GLU A 194 1.12 14.18 -17.69
C GLU A 194 2.38 13.57 -17.06
N PHE A 195 3.03 12.61 -17.73
CA PHE A 195 4.12 11.81 -17.16
C PHE A 195 5.41 11.85 -17.99
N GLY A 196 5.46 12.64 -19.07
CA GLY A 196 6.63 12.72 -19.94
C GLY A 196 6.85 11.49 -20.83
N GLY A 197 5.88 10.58 -20.90
CA GLY A 197 5.86 9.43 -21.81
C GLY A 197 5.72 8.06 -21.12
N GLU A 198 5.44 7.03 -21.92
CA GLU A 198 5.19 5.66 -21.45
C GLU A 198 6.35 5.09 -20.63
N PHE A 199 7.61 5.32 -21.05
CA PHE A 199 8.78 4.82 -20.31
C PHE A 199 8.86 5.38 -18.89
N THR A 200 8.73 6.70 -18.76
CA THR A 200 8.81 7.40 -17.47
C THR A 200 7.67 6.99 -16.56
N PHE A 201 6.46 6.87 -17.12
CA PHE A 201 5.29 6.37 -16.43
C PHE A 201 5.52 4.95 -15.91
N LEU A 202 5.89 4.01 -16.77
CA LEU A 202 6.15 2.63 -16.37
C LEU A 202 7.24 2.56 -15.29
N HIS A 203 8.34 3.29 -15.47
CA HIS A 203 9.43 3.32 -14.49
C HIS A 203 8.98 3.84 -13.12
N MET A 204 8.11 4.85 -13.07
CA MET A 204 7.53 5.39 -11.84
C MET A 204 6.73 4.35 -11.06
N TYR A 205 6.05 3.44 -11.77
CA TYR A 205 5.29 2.33 -11.18
C TYR A 205 6.11 1.04 -11.04
N GLY A 206 7.43 1.09 -11.27
CA GLY A 206 8.30 -0.08 -11.21
C GLY A 206 8.03 -1.12 -12.31
N LEU A 207 7.41 -0.69 -13.41
CA LEU A 207 7.05 -1.48 -14.57
C LEU A 207 8.12 -1.33 -15.67
N SER A 208 8.35 -2.38 -16.44
CA SER A 208 9.32 -2.41 -17.53
C SER A 208 8.69 -2.15 -18.89
N ILE A 209 9.26 -1.22 -19.67
CA ILE A 209 8.84 -1.00 -21.07
C ILE A 209 9.19 -2.18 -22.00
N SER A 210 10.10 -3.07 -21.59
CA SER A 210 10.52 -4.21 -22.40
C SER A 210 9.70 -5.48 -22.16
N LYS A 211 8.77 -5.47 -21.18
CA LYS A 211 7.89 -6.60 -20.87
C LYS A 211 6.45 -6.24 -21.24
N GLU A 212 5.84 -6.99 -22.14
CA GLU A 212 4.49 -6.65 -22.61
C GLU A 212 3.45 -6.77 -21.49
N GLU A 213 3.64 -7.66 -20.51
CA GLU A 213 2.77 -7.75 -19.33
C GLU A 213 2.84 -6.49 -18.47
N ASP A 214 4.05 -5.94 -18.24
CA ASP A 214 4.24 -4.71 -17.47
C ASP A 214 3.68 -3.50 -18.23
N ARG A 215 3.76 -3.51 -19.57
CA ARG A 215 3.11 -2.50 -20.40
C ARG A 215 1.59 -2.59 -20.34
N GLU A 216 1.04 -3.80 -20.23
CA GLU A 216 -0.41 -4.00 -20.05
C GLU A 216 -0.89 -3.49 -18.69
N GLU A 217 -0.14 -3.78 -17.62
CA GLU A 217 -0.39 -3.20 -16.29
C GLU A 217 -0.34 -1.67 -16.36
N GLY A 218 0.68 -1.11 -17.01
CA GLY A 218 0.79 0.32 -17.22
C GLY A 218 -0.40 0.91 -17.98
N ARG A 219 -0.91 0.22 -19.01
CA ARG A 219 -2.13 0.65 -19.73
C ARG A 219 -3.35 0.66 -18.81
N ARG A 220 -3.51 -0.32 -17.93
CA ARG A 220 -4.61 -0.35 -16.95
C ARG A 220 -4.54 0.84 -15.99
N ILE A 221 -3.36 1.11 -15.44
CA ILE A 221 -3.14 2.26 -14.55
C ILE A 221 -3.40 3.58 -15.29
N ALA A 222 -2.86 3.74 -16.50
CA ALA A 222 -3.04 4.96 -17.31
C ALA A 222 -4.52 5.21 -17.66
N ARG A 223 -5.27 4.19 -18.06
CA ARG A 223 -6.70 4.30 -18.37
C ARG A 223 -7.55 4.67 -17.15
N ALA A 224 -7.23 4.13 -15.98
CA ALA A 224 -7.90 4.50 -14.74
C ALA A 224 -7.74 6.00 -14.44
N PHE A 225 -6.54 6.54 -14.65
CA PHE A 225 -6.31 7.99 -14.51
C PHE A 225 -7.01 8.81 -15.60
N MET A 226 -6.95 8.42 -16.87
CA MET A 226 -7.60 9.15 -17.96
C MET A 226 -9.13 9.19 -17.82
N TRP A 227 -9.75 8.09 -17.41
CA TRP A 227 -11.18 8.04 -17.15
C TRP A 227 -11.60 8.99 -16.02
N SER A 228 -10.71 9.19 -15.04
CA SER A 228 -10.94 10.14 -13.94
C SER A 228 -10.82 11.62 -14.36
N ASP A 229 -10.03 11.92 -15.39
CA ASP A 229 -9.93 13.26 -15.99
C ASP A 229 -11.15 13.58 -16.87
N ALA A 230 -11.63 12.60 -17.65
CA ALA A 230 -12.74 12.79 -18.59
C ALA A 230 -14.10 13.04 -17.91
N ILE A 231 -14.28 12.60 -16.67
CA ILE A 231 -15.51 12.85 -15.88
C ILE A 231 -15.50 14.25 -15.23
N LYS A 232 -14.35 14.94 -15.20
CA LYS A 232 -14.18 16.27 -14.60
C LYS A 232 -14.31 17.42 -15.60
N GLY A 233 -14.37 17.14 -16.90
CA GLY A 233 -14.59 18.12 -17.98
C GLY A 233 -16.06 18.20 -18.38
#